data_AF-A0A968NXX9-F1
#
_entry.id   AF-A0A968NXX9-F1
#
_cell.length_a   1.000
_cell.length_b   1.000
_cell.length_c   1.000
_cell.angle_alpha   90.00
_cell.angle_beta   90.00
_cell.angle_gamma   90.00
#
_symmetry.space_group_name_H-M   'P 1'
#
loop_
_entity.id
_entity.type
_entity.pdbx_description
1 polymer ?
#
loop_
_entity_poly.entity_id
_entity_poly.type
_entity_poly.pdbx_seq_one_letter_code
_entity_poly.pdbx_strand_id
1 'polypeptide(L)'
;MRCLSIRFADHAALKLLALIPVLLIFAWFTARRTRGIIHASISPKISDFLLRSLSARKRKIKIALQCLSVMFFVLALARPQSGEGKQRPRARA
;
A
#
# COMPACT_ATOMS: atom_id res chain seq x y z
N MET A 1 -30.92 12.40 12.47
CA MET A 1 -29.63 11.66 12.41
C MET A 1 -29.52 11.04 11.02
N ARG A 2 -28.62 11.54 10.15
CA ARG A 2 -28.45 11.00 8.79
C ARG A 2 -27.53 9.78 8.84
N CYS A 3 -28.04 8.63 8.40
CA CYS A 3 -27.23 7.42 8.28
C CYS A 3 -26.43 7.50 6.97
N LEU A 4 -25.14 7.85 7.05
CA LEU A 4 -24.21 7.71 5.92
C LEU A 4 -24.02 6.22 5.64
N SER A 5 -24.81 5.67 4.72
CA SER A 5 -24.62 4.30 4.25
C SER A 5 -23.52 4.29 3.19
N ILE A 6 -22.28 4.02 3.58
CA ILE A 6 -21.16 3.85 2.64
C ILE A 6 -21.36 2.52 1.92
N ARG A 7 -21.68 2.57 0.63
CA ARG A 7 -21.76 1.38 -0.24
C ARG A 7 -20.56 1.38 -1.18
N PHE A 8 -19.85 0.25 -1.22
CA PHE A 8 -18.77 0.03 -2.17
C PHE A 8 -19.35 -0.62 -3.42
N ALA A 9 -19.13 0.00 -4.58
CA ALA A 9 -19.63 -0.51 -5.85
C ALA A 9 -18.92 -1.80 -6.25
N ASP A 10 -17.65 -1.94 -5.89
CA ASP A 10 -16.82 -3.08 -6.27
C ASP A 10 -16.12 -3.67 -5.03
N HIS A 11 -16.56 -4.87 -4.61
CA HIS A 11 -15.97 -5.60 -3.49
C HIS A 11 -14.67 -6.32 -3.88
N ALA A 12 -14.41 -6.51 -5.18
CA ALA A 12 -13.17 -7.13 -5.65
C ALA A 12 -11.98 -6.17 -5.47
N ALA A 13 -12.21 -4.86 -5.56
CA ALA A 13 -11.21 -3.84 -5.24
C ALA A 13 -10.66 -3.97 -3.80
N LEU A 14 -11.49 -4.36 -2.82
CA LEU A 14 -11.03 -4.57 -1.44
C LEU A 14 -10.03 -5.72 -1.31
N LYS A 15 -10.07 -6.72 -2.21
CA LYS A 15 -9.09 -7.81 -2.21
C LYS A 15 -7.69 -7.33 -2.57
N LEU A 16 -7.56 -6.23 -3.33
CA LEU A 16 -6.25 -5.62 -3.63
C LEU A 16 -5.57 -5.05 -2.38
N LEU A 17 -6.28 -4.85 -1.28
CA LEU A 17 -5.66 -4.48 -0.01
C LEU A 17 -4.73 -5.59 0.53
N ALA A 18 -4.96 -6.85 0.14
CA ALA A 18 -4.05 -7.95 0.40
C ALA A 18 -2.69 -7.81 -0.32
N LEU A 19 -2.54 -6.86 -1.26
CA LEU A 19 -1.25 -6.54 -1.87
C LEU A 19 -0.29 -5.86 -0.89
N ILE A 20 -0.82 -5.16 0.13
CA ILE A 20 -0.02 -4.47 1.16
C ILE A 20 0.86 -5.46 1.94
N PRO A 21 0.33 -6.56 2.54
CA PRO A 21 1.17 -7.52 3.23
C PRO A 21 2.17 -8.21 2.30
N VAL A 22 1.81 -8.48 1.03
CA VAL A 22 2.74 -9.04 0.04
C VAL A 22 3.92 -8.11 -0.20
N LEU A 23 3.68 -6.81 -0.38
CA LEU A 23 4.72 -5.79 -0.51
C LEU A 23 5.63 -5.71 0.71
N LEU A 24 5.06 -5.80 1.92
CA LEU A 24 5.83 -5.80 3.17
C LEU A 24 6.74 -7.04 3.28
N ILE A 25 6.23 -8.22 2.96
CA ILE A 25 7.00 -9.47 2.95
C ILE A 25 8.14 -9.36 1.94
N PHE A 26 7.86 -8.86 0.74
CA PHE A 26 8.87 -8.70 -0.31
C PHE A 26 9.95 -7.68 0.07
N ALA A 27 9.56 -6.55 0.66
CA ALA A 27 10.49 -5.53 1.15
C ALA A 27 11.39 -6.06 2.27
N TRP A 28 10.84 -6.89 3.17
CA TRP A 28 11.61 -7.55 4.22
C TRP A 28 12.57 -8.60 3.68
N PHE A 29 12.10 -9.43 2.74
CA PHE A 29 12.92 -10.47 2.11
C PHE A 29 14.11 -9.88 1.34
N THR A 30 13.85 -8.86 0.52
CA THR A 30 14.92 -8.12 -0.19
C THR A 30 15.87 -7.45 0.80
N ALA A 31 15.37 -6.83 1.88
CA ALA A 31 16.23 -6.25 2.90
C ALA A 31 17.18 -7.26 3.56
N ARG A 32 16.71 -8.49 3.81
CA ARG A 32 17.54 -9.58 4.34
C ARG A 32 18.56 -10.09 3.32
N ARG A 33 18.14 -10.33 2.07
CA ARG A 33 19.01 -10.84 1.01
C ARG A 33 20.13 -9.88 0.64
N THR A 34 19.83 -8.58 0.52
CA THR A 34 20.82 -7.55 0.19
C THR A 34 21.96 -7.51 1.22
N ARG A 35 21.67 -7.72 2.51
CA ARG A 35 22.71 -7.77 3.55
C ARG A 35 23.63 -8.97 3.38
N GLY A 36 23.09 -10.15 3.07
CA GLY A 36 23.88 -11.36 2.88
C GLY A 36 24.80 -11.30 1.66
N ILE A 37 24.31 -10.75 0.54
CA ILE A 37 25.09 -10.64 -0.70
C ILE A 37 26.23 -9.62 -0.56
N ILE A 38 25.96 -8.45 0.03
CA ILE A 38 26.97 -7.41 0.20
C ILE A 38 28.12 -7.89 1.10
N HIS A 39 27.82 -8.67 2.14
CA HIS A 39 28.83 -9.22 3.04
C HIS A 39 29.70 -10.31 2.39
N ALA A 40 29.16 -11.04 1.42
CA ALA A 40 29.87 -12.11 0.72
C ALA A 40 30.70 -11.59 -0.46
N SER A 41 30.29 -10.48 -1.09
CA SER A 41 30.90 -10.00 -2.33
C SER A 41 31.86 -8.82 -2.17
N ILE A 42 31.87 -8.13 -1.01
CA ILE A 42 32.64 -6.90 -0.81
C ILE A 42 33.42 -6.94 0.51
N SER A 43 34.70 -6.55 0.45
CA SER A 43 35.56 -6.42 1.63
C SER A 43 34.91 -5.54 2.71
N PRO A 44 34.92 -5.93 4.00
CA PRO A 44 34.09 -5.36 5.07
C PRO A 44 34.19 -3.83 5.23
N LYS A 45 35.34 -3.23 4.85
CA LYS A 45 35.54 -1.78 4.87
C LYS A 45 34.72 -1.02 3.81
N ILE A 46 34.54 -1.60 2.62
CA ILE A 46 33.81 -0.97 1.51
C ILE A 46 32.31 -1.21 1.67
N SER A 47 31.90 -2.37 2.20
CA SER A 47 30.50 -2.66 2.49
C SER A 47 29.92 -1.68 3.51
N ASP A 48 30.64 -1.36 4.57
CA ASP A 48 30.17 -0.39 5.57
C ASP A 48 30.07 1.03 4.99
N PHE A 49 31.01 1.43 4.13
CA PHE A 49 30.95 2.71 3.44
C PHE A 49 29.74 2.81 2.49
N LEU A 50 29.48 1.77 1.69
CA LEU A 50 28.34 1.72 0.77
C LEU A 50 26.99 1.63 1.50
N LEU A 51 26.92 0.83 2.58
CA LEU A 51 25.72 0.67 3.39
C LEU A 51 25.41 1.92 4.21
N ARG A 52 26.41 2.76 4.54
CA ARG A 52 26.20 4.05 5.24
C ARG A 52 25.37 5.03 4.42
N SER A 53 25.47 5.00 3.10
CA SER A 53 24.60 5.78 2.19
C SER A 53 23.17 5.27 2.13
N LEU A 54 22.93 4.01 2.51
CA LEU A 54 21.60 3.41 2.55
C LEU A 54 20.92 3.67 3.89
N SER A 55 20.41 4.89 4.05
CA SER A 55 19.67 5.29 5.25
C SER A 55 18.43 4.41 5.49
N ALA A 56 18.45 3.64 6.57
CA ALA A 56 17.33 2.80 6.99
C ALA A 56 16.04 3.61 7.21
N ARG A 57 16.16 4.87 7.65
CA ARG A 57 15.03 5.77 7.85
C ARG A 57 14.35 6.13 6.54
N LYS A 58 15.13 6.50 5.51
CA LYS A 58 14.60 6.79 4.17
C LYS A 58 13.90 5.56 3.56
N ARG A 59 14.45 4.36 3.81
CA ARG A 59 13.84 3.10 3.35
C ARG A 59 12.50 2.81 4.02
N LYS A 60 12.39 3.02 5.34
CA LYS A 60 11.10 2.90 6.06
C LYS A 60 10.05 3.89 5.56
N ILE A 61 10.45 5.15 5.36
CA ILE A 61 9.55 6.19 4.82
C ILE A 61 9.08 5.80 3.41
N LYS A 62 9.98 5.32 2.54
CA LYS A 62 9.60 4.86 1.20
C LYS A 62 8.57 3.72 1.24
N ILE A 63 8.76 2.74 2.12
CA ILE A 63 7.80 1.64 2.31
C ILE A 63 6.45 2.16 2.82
N ALA A 64 6.45 3.08 3.78
CA ALA A 64 5.24 3.70 4.29
C ALA A 64 4.48 4.46 3.18
N LEU A 65 5.19 5.25 2.36
CA LEU A 65 4.62 5.95 1.21
C LEU A 65 4.07 4.98 0.16
N GLN A 66 4.75 3.87 -0.12
CA GLN A 66 4.23 2.84 -1.02
C GLN A 66 2.94 2.21 -0.49
N CYS A 67 2.90 1.86 0.80
CA CYS A 67 1.69 1.32 1.43
C CYS A 67 0.54 2.31 1.37
N LEU A 68 0.81 3.59 1.69
CA LEU A 68 -0.17 4.66 1.65
C LEU A 68 -0.69 4.92 0.23
N SER A 69 0.21 4.89 -0.76
CA SER A 69 -0.14 5.03 -2.17
C SER A 69 -1.04 3.89 -2.65
N VAL A 70 -0.71 2.63 -2.32
CA VAL A 70 -1.55 1.47 -2.65
C VAL A 70 -2.91 1.57 -1.94
N MET A 71 -2.93 1.96 -0.67
CA MET A 71 -4.17 2.16 0.08
C MET A 71 -5.07 3.20 -0.59
N PHE A 72 -4.54 4.38 -0.93
CA PHE A 72 -5.31 5.42 -1.63
C PHE A 72 -5.73 4.99 -3.03
N PHE A 73 -4.87 4.27 -3.74
CA PHE A 73 -5.21 3.72 -5.06
C PHE A 73 -6.39 2.76 -4.96
N VAL A 74 -6.37 1.81 -4.01
CA VAL A 74 -7.47 0.87 -3.78
C VAL A 74 -8.75 1.60 -3.37
N LEU A 75 -8.65 2.60 -2.48
CA LEU A 75 -9.81 3.41 -2.07
C LEU A 75 -10.42 4.19 -3.25
N ALA A 76 -9.58 4.76 -4.12
CA ALA A 76 -10.05 5.43 -5.33
C ALA A 76 -10.75 4.44 -6.28
N LEU A 77 -10.19 3.23 -6.41
CA LEU A 77 -10.70 2.18 -7.31
C LEU A 77 -12.00 1.55 -6.81
N ALA A 78 -12.17 1.44 -5.50
CA ALA A 78 -13.39 0.92 -4.86
C ALA A 78 -14.63 1.83 -5.08
N ARG A 79 -14.42 3.06 -5.59
CA ARG A 79 -15.46 4.07 -5.88
C ARG A 79 -16.47 4.16 -4.73
N PRO A 80 -16.05 4.65 -3.55
CA PRO A 80 -16.96 4.78 -2.41
C PRO A 80 -18.14 5.67 -2.80
N GLN A 81 -19.34 5.08 -2.89
CA GLN A 81 -20.54 5.83 -3.22
C GLN A 81 -21.12 6.40 -1.91
N SER A 82 -20.86 7.69 -1.69
CA SER A 82 -21.52 8.50 -0.66
C SER A 82 -22.69 9.24 -1.30
N GLY A 83 -23.83 8.57 -1.49
CA GLY A 83 -25.04 9.18 -2.07
C GLY A 83 -26.29 8.81 -1.28
N GLU A 84 -27.14 9.80 -0.96
CA GLU A 84 -28.46 9.55 -0.39
C GLU A 84 -29.28 8.70 -1.38
N GLY A 85 -29.66 7.50 -0.95
CA GLY A 85 -30.61 6.67 -1.68
C GLY A 85 -31.98 7.34 -1.72
N LYS A 86 -32.25 8.14 -2.75
CA LYS A 86 -33.61 8.52 -3.16
C LYS A 86 -33.82 8.18 -4.61
N GLN A 87 -33.93 6.88 -4.89
CA GLN A 87 -34.78 6.44 -5.99
C GLN A 87 -36.24 6.56 -5.52
N ARG A 88 -36.87 7.71 -5.80
CA ARG A 88 -38.31 7.73 -6.03
C ARG A 88 -38.50 7.67 -7.54
N PRO A 89 -38.89 6.53 -8.15
CA PRO A 89 -39.51 6.62 -9.46
C PRO A 89 -40.78 7.44 -9.28
N ARG A 90 -40.80 8.65 -9.81
CA ARG A 90 -42.03 9.44 -9.92
C ARG A 90 -42.92 8.66 -10.89
N ALA A 91 -43.91 7.95 -10.35
CA ALA A 91 -44.94 7.31 -11.16
C ALA A 91 -45.54 8.40 -12.07
N ARG A 92 -45.46 8.17 -13.38
CA ARG A 92 -46.32 8.90 -14.32
C ARG A 92 -47.73 8.36 -14.09
N ALA A 93 -48.61 9.24 -13.63
CA ALA A 93 -50.06 9.14 -13.78
C ALA A 93 -50.51 10.49 -14.35
#